data_AF-A0A6P0NG98-F1
#
_entry.id   AF-A0A6P0NG98-F1
#
_cell.length_a   1.000
_cell.length_b   1.000
_cell.length_c   1.000
_cell.angle_alpha   90.00
_cell.angle_beta   90.00
_cell.angle_gamma   90.00
#
_symmetry.space_group_name_H-M   'P 1'
#
loop_
_entity.id
_entity.type
_entity.pdbx_description
1 polymer ?
#
loop_
_entity_poly.entity_id
_entity_poly.type
_entity_poly.pdbx_seq_one_letter_code
_entity_poly.pdbx_strand_id
1 'polypeptide(L)'
;MRHGQLKNLMLFGEAWGLMPSHKAVIFVDNQDTQRSGDLNVVTFRQPADYRLANIFMLAWPYGTPKVMSSYDWPQELGNWVGPPAD
;
A
#
# COMPACT_ATOMS: atom_id res chain seq x y z
N MET A 1 12.55 10.83 -7.30
CA MET A 1 11.41 11.69 -6.94
C MET A 1 10.15 11.02 -7.45
N ARG A 2 9.07 10.94 -6.65
CA ARG A 2 7.80 10.35 -7.09
C ARG A 2 7.09 11.36 -8.00
N HIS A 3 6.92 11.03 -9.27
CA HIS A 3 6.27 11.90 -10.27
C HIS A 3 4.75 11.69 -10.22
N GLY A 4 4.04 12.52 -9.46
CA GLY A 4 2.58 12.47 -9.34
C GLY A 4 2.03 13.68 -8.59
N GLN A 5 0.80 14.09 -8.90
CA GLN A 5 0.12 15.18 -8.21
C GLN A 5 -1.17 14.66 -7.57
N LEU A 6 -1.42 15.01 -6.30
CA LEU A 6 -2.62 14.58 -5.56
C LEU A 6 -3.92 14.93 -6.29
N LYS A 7 -3.94 16.04 -7.04
CA LYS A 7 -5.10 16.45 -7.85
C LYS A 7 -5.54 15.39 -8.87
N ASN A 8 -4.63 14.51 -9.31
CA ASN A 8 -4.97 13.49 -10.28
C ASN A 8 -5.85 12.39 -9.67
N LEU A 9 -5.84 12.24 -8.33
CA LEU A 9 -6.61 11.23 -7.62
C LEU A 9 -8.12 11.50 -7.59
N MET A 10 -8.59 12.67 -8.08
CA MET A 10 -10.02 12.99 -8.14
C MET A 10 -10.85 11.98 -8.96
N LEU A 11 -10.23 11.27 -9.89
CA LEU A 11 -10.86 10.25 -10.72
C LEU A 11 -10.39 8.82 -10.38
N PHE A 12 -9.72 8.64 -9.24
CA PHE A 12 -9.16 7.35 -8.86
C PHE A 12 -10.25 6.28 -8.72
N GLY A 13 -10.05 5.12 -9.36
CA GLY A 13 -11.00 4.00 -9.36
C GLY A 13 -11.30 3.51 -10.78
N GLU A 14 -12.56 3.16 -11.04
CA GLU A 14 -13.01 2.60 -12.33
C GLU A 14 -12.71 3.52 -13.52
N ALA A 15 -12.74 4.85 -13.34
CA ALA A 15 -12.40 5.81 -14.40
C ALA A 15 -10.94 5.75 -14.85
N TRP A 16 -10.05 5.14 -14.05
CA TRP A 16 -8.66 4.83 -14.42
C TRP A 16 -8.52 3.46 -15.09
N GLY A 17 -9.63 2.77 -15.39
CA GLY A 17 -9.62 1.42 -15.96
C GLY A 17 -9.39 0.33 -14.91
N LEU A 18 -9.49 0.65 -13.62
CA LEU A 18 -9.44 -0.37 -12.56
C LEU A 18 -10.75 -1.18 -12.54
N MET A 19 -10.70 -2.35 -11.90
CA MET A 19 -11.86 -3.23 -11.78
C MET A 19 -13.05 -2.56 -11.06
N PRO A 20 -14.28 -3.06 -11.24
CA PRO A 20 -15.44 -2.52 -10.52
C PRO A 20 -15.22 -2.51 -9.00
N SER A 21 -15.57 -1.40 -8.36
CA SER A 21 -15.30 -1.12 -6.94
C SER A 21 -15.76 -2.27 -6.03
N HIS A 22 -16.96 -2.79 -6.24
CA HIS A 22 -17.53 -3.89 -5.44
C HIS A 22 -16.81 -5.25 -5.61
N LYS A 23 -15.86 -5.37 -6.55
CA LYS A 23 -15.03 -6.57 -6.76
C LYS A 23 -13.57 -6.36 -6.32
N ALA A 24 -13.20 -5.13 -5.96
CA ALA A 24 -11.82 -4.80 -5.60
C ALA A 24 -11.58 -5.00 -4.11
N VAL A 25 -10.53 -5.73 -3.75
CA VAL A 25 -9.88 -5.63 -2.45
C VAL A 25 -8.65 -4.76 -2.63
N ILE A 26 -8.55 -3.68 -1.88
CA ILE A 26 -7.50 -2.69 -2.05
C ILE A 26 -6.61 -2.60 -0.80
N PHE A 27 -5.35 -2.24 -1.01
CA PHE A 27 -4.34 -2.10 0.04
C PHE A 27 -3.23 -1.15 -0.45
N VAL A 28 -2.54 -0.49 0.48
CA VAL A 28 -1.37 0.34 0.16
C VAL A 28 -0.15 -0.55 -0.15
N ASP A 29 0.03 -1.59 0.66
CA ASP A 29 1.02 -2.64 0.50
C ASP A 29 0.45 -3.98 1.02
N ASN A 30 1.15 -5.08 0.76
CA ASN A 30 0.85 -6.38 1.34
C ASN A 30 2.15 -7.07 1.76
N GLN A 31 2.06 -8.29 2.31
CA GLN A 31 3.22 -9.04 2.80
C GLN A 31 4.31 -9.27 1.73
N ASP A 32 3.93 -9.37 0.46
CA ASP A 32 4.86 -9.63 -0.64
C ASP A 32 5.46 -8.33 -1.17
N THR A 33 4.62 -7.32 -1.45
CA THR A 33 5.06 -6.06 -2.07
C THR A 33 5.94 -5.23 -1.14
N GLN A 34 5.69 -5.25 0.18
CA GLN A 34 6.54 -4.56 1.16
C GLN A 34 7.96 -5.15 1.30
N ARG A 35 8.20 -6.32 0.69
CA ARG A 35 9.48 -7.02 0.66
C ARG A 35 10.10 -7.12 -0.74
N SER A 36 9.42 -6.60 -1.77
CA SER A 36 9.81 -6.73 -3.17
C SER A 36 11.04 -5.89 -3.56
N GLY A 37 11.38 -4.87 -2.75
CA GLY A 37 12.38 -3.86 -3.11
C GLY A 37 11.87 -2.78 -4.06
N ASP A 38 10.59 -2.82 -4.47
CA ASP A 38 9.99 -1.77 -5.31
C ASP A 38 9.83 -0.46 -4.53
N LEU A 39 10.58 0.55 -4.94
CA LEU A 39 10.59 1.89 -4.32
C LEU A 39 9.29 2.69 -4.56
N ASN A 40 8.42 2.21 -5.46
CA ASN A 40 7.12 2.81 -5.72
C ASN A 40 6.05 2.38 -4.71
N VAL A 41 6.26 1.26 -4.00
CA VAL A 41 5.35 0.81 -2.95
C VAL A 41 5.61 1.63 -1.69
N VAL A 42 4.54 2.13 -1.08
CA VAL A 42 4.62 2.84 0.21
C VAL A 42 4.42 1.82 1.32
N THR A 43 5.32 1.77 2.29
CA THR A 43 5.28 0.80 3.39
C THR A 43 5.40 1.51 4.73
N PHE A 44 5.21 0.78 5.84
CA PHE A 44 5.41 1.32 7.20
C PHE A 44 6.80 1.96 7.42
N ARG A 45 7.80 1.62 6.61
CA ARG A 45 9.16 2.20 6.66
C ARG A 45 9.21 3.64 6.13
N GLN A 46 8.15 4.13 5.48
CA GLN A 46 7.95 5.54 5.12
C GLN A 46 6.75 6.11 5.89
N PRO A 47 6.86 6.35 7.21
CA PRO A 47 5.69 6.49 8.10
C PRO A 47 4.77 7.66 7.76
N ALA A 48 5.31 8.79 7.29
CA ALA A 48 4.52 9.96 6.90
C ALA A 48 3.69 9.69 5.63
N ASP A 49 4.34 9.20 4.57
CA ASP A 49 3.68 8.85 3.31
C ASP A 49 2.68 7.71 3.51
N TYR A 50 3.03 6.70 4.29
CA TYR A 50 2.18 5.54 4.56
C TYR A 50 0.90 5.95 5.29
N ARG A 51 0.99 6.89 6.23
CA ARG A 51 -0.19 7.46 6.89
C ARG A 51 -1.10 8.18 5.91
N LEU A 52 -0.55 9.04 5.05
CA LEU A 52 -1.34 9.78 4.05
C LEU A 52 -1.98 8.85 3.03
N ALA A 53 -1.25 7.84 2.54
CA ALA A 53 -1.77 6.84 1.62
C ALA A 53 -2.94 6.04 2.24
N ASN A 54 -2.82 5.62 3.50
CA ASN A 54 -3.89 4.93 4.21
C ASN A 54 -5.10 5.84 4.48
N ILE A 55 -4.89 7.11 4.84
CA ILE A 55 -5.99 8.08 4.99
C ILE A 55 -6.77 8.21 3.68
N PHE A 56 -6.06 8.36 2.56
CA PHE A 56 -6.71 8.42 1.24
C PHE A 56 -7.48 7.13 0.93
N MET A 57 -6.85 5.96 1.11
CA MET A 57 -7.49 4.66 0.88
C MET A 57 -8.77 4.46 1.69
N LEU A 58 -8.77 4.88 2.97
CA LEU A 58 -9.92 4.70 3.87
C LEU A 58 -11.02 5.72 3.65
N ALA A 59 -10.68 6.94 3.21
CA ALA A 59 -11.65 8.00 2.96
C ALA A 59 -12.25 7.96 1.55
N TRP A 60 -11.56 7.37 0.58
CA TRP A 60 -12.00 7.33 -0.82
C TRP A 60 -12.96 6.14 -1.07
N PRO A 61 -14.13 6.36 -1.70
CA PRO A 61 -15.18 5.34 -1.83
C PRO A 61 -14.90 4.35 -2.99
N TYR A 62 -13.81 3.59 -2.90
CA TYR A 62 -13.42 2.59 -3.89
C TYR A 62 -12.92 1.31 -3.22
N GLY A 63 -13.44 0.15 -3.61
CA GLY A 63 -12.98 -1.14 -3.11
C GLY A 63 -13.34 -1.46 -1.67
N THR A 64 -12.90 -2.64 -1.22
CA THR A 64 -12.89 -3.08 0.18
C THR A 64 -11.46 -2.96 0.72
N PRO A 65 -11.18 -2.01 1.64
CA PRO A 65 -9.83 -1.83 2.16
C PRO A 65 -9.35 -2.99 3.04
N LYS A 66 -8.10 -3.42 2.84
CA LYS A 66 -7.35 -4.30 3.73
C LYS A 66 -6.12 -3.55 4.24
N VAL A 67 -6.11 -3.22 5.53
CA VAL A 67 -4.98 -2.56 6.18
C VAL A 67 -3.90 -3.60 6.51
N MET A 68 -2.65 -3.30 6.16
CA MET A 68 -1.51 -4.17 6.46
C MET A 68 -0.95 -3.86 7.84
N SER A 69 -0.71 -4.93 8.61
CA SER A 69 -0.02 -4.90 9.90
C SER A 69 1.25 -5.74 9.79
N SER A 70 2.40 -5.12 10.04
CA SER A 70 3.72 -5.72 9.86
C SER A 70 4.56 -5.56 11.11
N TYR A 71 5.60 -6.38 11.22
CA TYR A 71 6.69 -6.22 12.18
C TYR A 71 7.90 -5.61 11.47
N ASP A 72 8.85 -5.09 12.24
CA ASP A 72 10.14 -4.65 11.70
C ASP A 72 11.07 -5.85 11.53
N TRP A 73 11.75 -5.93 10.38
CA TRP A 73 12.75 -6.95 10.08
C TRP A 73 13.98 -6.36 9.39
N PRO A 74 15.18 -6.94 9.55
CA PRO A 74 16.36 -6.52 8.79
C PRO A 74 16.20 -6.91 7.31
N GLN A 75 16.19 -5.93 6.40
CA GLN A 75 15.96 -6.18 4.96
C GLN A 75 17.14 -6.91 4.30
N GLU A 76 18.34 -6.79 4.87
CA GLU A 76 19.56 -7.48 4.45
C GLU A 76 19.48 -9.00 4.60
N LEU A 77 18.57 -9.51 5.44
CA LEU A 77 18.32 -10.94 5.60
C LEU A 77 17.37 -11.50 4.54
N GLY A 78 16.84 -10.64 3.66
CA GLY A 78 15.97 -11.01 2.55
C GLY A 78 14.46 -10.92 2.84
N ASN A 79 13.66 -11.32 1.85
CA ASN A 79 12.19 -11.29 1.89
C ASN A 79 11.55 -12.54 2.54
N TRP A 80 12.35 -13.49 3.01
CA TRP A 80 11.89 -14.76 3.59
C TRP A 80 11.81 -14.73 5.13
N VAL A 81 12.26 -13.65 5.75
CA VAL A 81 12.28 -13.52 7.21
C VAL A 81 10.85 -13.49 7.71
N GLY A 82 10.43 -14.57 8.38
CA GLY A 82 9.14 -14.67 9.05
C GLY A 82 9.08 -13.80 10.32
N PRO A 83 7.89 -13.60 10.90
CA PRO A 83 7.76 -12.95 12.19
C PRO A 83 8.54 -13.73 13.25
N PRO A 84 9.08 -13.05 14.29
CA PRO A 84 9.68 -13.73 15.43
C PRO A 84 8.73 -14.80 15.97
N ALA A 85 9.21 -16.02 16.10
CA ALA A 85 8.55 -17.11 16.81
C ALA A 85 9.21 -17.26 18.19
N ASP A 86 8.39 -17.54 19.20
CA ASP A 86 8.79 -17.81 20.58
C ASP A 86 9.37 -19.22 20.77
#